data_AF-A0A1F5DMA3-F1
#
_entry.id   AF-A0A1F5DMA3-F1
#
_cell.length_a   1.000
_cell.length_b   1.000
_cell.length_c   1.000
_cell.angle_alpha   90.00
_cell.angle_beta   90.00
_cell.angle_gamma   90.00
#
_symmetry.space_group_name_H-M   'P 1'
#
loop_
_entity.id
_entity.type
_entity.pdbx_description
1 polymer ?
#
loop_
_entity_poly.entity_id
_entity_poly.type
_entity_poly.pdbx_seq_one_letter_code
_entity_poly.pdbx_strand_id
1 'polypeptide(L)'
;MNEINSGLVANSGIIFDIIGAFFLAESFLLKKNDKIIKESSSYFDGNPFLLPSYIIQRLEARTGFFFLMLGFLLQYFANSEYVSQGRDKYTLALLVIGFISWIIAFIILKIIGKALAQKALIKEDGKNFLRGIEDTKKQNNENFTKLVKFYGDALDIPQKRGENTIVYSKRIVNLIKKGLPR
;
A
#
# COMPACT_ATOMS: atom_id res chain seq x y z
N MET A 1 44.21 4.59 6.91
CA MET A 1 42.97 5.20 6.35
C MET A 1 42.17 4.08 5.71
N ASN A 2 40.93 3.83 6.14
CA ASN A 2 40.08 2.85 5.46
C ASN A 2 39.58 3.44 4.14
N GLU A 3 40.09 2.94 3.03
CA GLU A 3 39.56 3.19 1.70
C GLU A 3 38.12 2.70 1.64
N ILE A 4 37.21 3.57 1.21
CA ILE A 4 35.84 3.14 0.91
C ILE A 4 35.94 2.28 -0.33
N ASN A 5 35.58 1.01 -0.23
CA ASN A 5 35.61 0.08 -1.35
C ASN A 5 34.51 0.51 -2.35
N SER A 6 34.90 1.10 -3.47
CA SER A 6 33.99 1.53 -4.56
C SER A 6 33.08 0.38 -5.03
N GLY A 7 33.58 -0.85 -4.98
CA GLY A 7 32.81 -2.06 -5.25
C GLY A 7 31.62 -2.23 -4.31
N LEU A 8 31.74 -1.89 -3.02
CA LEU A 8 30.61 -1.96 -2.08
C LEU A 8 29.53 -0.93 -2.41
N VAL A 9 29.91 0.27 -2.86
CA VAL A 9 28.96 1.31 -3.24
C VAL A 9 28.21 0.92 -4.52
N ALA A 10 28.93 0.42 -5.52
CA ALA A 10 28.34 -0.08 -6.76
C ALA A 10 27.38 -1.26 -6.49
N ASN A 11 27.80 -2.23 -5.69
CA ASN A 11 26.97 -3.37 -5.30
C ASN A 11 25.72 -2.94 -4.53
N SER A 12 25.85 -1.93 -3.65
CA SER A 12 24.70 -1.36 -2.95
C SER A 12 23.72 -0.73 -3.95
N GLY A 13 24.22 0.00 -4.96
CA GLY A 13 23.38 0.54 -6.02
C GLY A 13 22.60 -0.55 -6.79
N ILE A 14 23.25 -1.68 -7.11
CA ILE A 14 22.58 -2.83 -7.76
C ILE A 14 21.45 -3.40 -6.89
N ILE A 15 21.68 -3.53 -5.57
CA ILE A 15 20.66 -4.01 -4.64
C ILE A 15 19.44 -3.07 -4.64
N PHE A 16 19.69 -1.76 -4.67
CA PHE A 16 18.62 -0.76 -4.76
C PHE A 16 17.82 -0.88 -6.05
N ASP A 17 18.50 -1.10 -7.18
CA ASP A 17 17.81 -1.28 -8.44
C ASP A 17 16.93 -2.52 -8.45
N ILE A 18 17.40 -3.63 -7.88
CA ILE A 18 16.61 -4.87 -7.74
C ILE A 18 15.36 -4.61 -6.88
N ILE A 19 15.52 -3.93 -5.74
CA ILE A 19 14.40 -3.58 -4.86
C ILE A 19 13.42 -2.63 -5.58
N GLY A 20 13.93 -1.64 -6.29
CA GLY A 20 13.12 -0.67 -7.03
C GLY A 20 12.33 -1.32 -8.17
N ALA A 21 12.98 -2.18 -8.94
CA ALA A 21 12.35 -2.99 -9.98
C ALA A 21 11.28 -3.93 -9.40
N PHE A 22 11.54 -4.54 -8.24
CA PHE A 22 10.56 -5.37 -7.54
C PHE A 22 9.30 -4.58 -7.15
N PHE A 23 9.44 -3.40 -6.54
CA PHE A 23 8.28 -2.56 -6.18
C PHE A 23 7.48 -2.09 -7.41
N LEU A 24 8.17 -1.74 -8.50
CA LEU A 24 7.50 -1.40 -9.75
C LEU A 24 6.75 -2.60 -10.33
N ALA A 25 7.40 -3.77 -10.38
CA ALA A 25 6.77 -5.01 -10.81
C ALA A 25 5.58 -5.38 -9.91
N GLU A 26 5.66 -5.16 -8.60
CA GLU A 26 4.54 -5.40 -7.68
C GLU A 26 3.36 -4.48 -7.99
N SER A 27 3.63 -3.20 -8.28
CA SER A 27 2.59 -2.21 -8.56
C SER A 27 1.82 -2.49 -9.85
N PHE A 28 2.42 -3.15 -10.84
CA PHE A 28 1.83 -3.40 -12.17
C PHE A 28 1.57 -4.88 -12.49
N LEU A 29 2.53 -5.77 -12.22
CA LEU A 29 2.56 -7.15 -12.74
C LEU A 29 2.14 -8.19 -11.69
N LEU A 30 2.48 -8.01 -10.41
CA LEU A 30 2.20 -9.02 -9.37
C LEU A 30 0.85 -8.82 -8.67
N LYS A 31 -0.03 -8.01 -9.25
CA LYS A 31 -1.37 -7.82 -8.69
C LYS A 31 -2.17 -9.12 -8.83
N LYS A 32 -2.72 -9.61 -7.72
CA LYS A 32 -3.55 -10.82 -7.70
C LYS A 32 -4.76 -10.67 -8.62
N ASN A 33 -5.06 -11.71 -9.40
CA ASN A 33 -6.21 -11.74 -10.32
C ASN A 33 -7.53 -11.32 -9.65
N ASP A 34 -7.78 -11.76 -8.42
CA ASP A 34 -8.99 -11.39 -7.67
C ASP A 34 -9.12 -9.88 -7.45
N LYS A 35 -8.00 -9.17 -7.23
CA LYS A 35 -7.99 -7.72 -7.09
C LYS A 35 -8.21 -7.03 -8.43
N ILE A 36 -7.59 -7.54 -9.48
CA ILE A 36 -7.78 -7.02 -10.85
C ILE A 36 -9.26 -7.12 -11.24
N ILE A 37 -9.89 -8.29 -11.02
CA ILE A 37 -11.31 -8.50 -11.30
C ILE A 37 -12.18 -7.54 -10.47
N LYS A 38 -11.90 -7.41 -9.16
CA LYS A 38 -12.62 -6.46 -8.30
C LYS A 38 -12.46 -5.02 -8.78
N GLU A 39 -11.31 -4.61 -9.29
CA GLU A 39 -11.07 -3.25 -9.78
C GLU A 39 -11.64 -2.99 -11.19
N SER A 40 -11.68 -4.01 -12.04
CA SER A 40 -12.23 -3.92 -13.39
C SER A 40 -13.75 -4.11 -13.44
N SER A 41 -14.36 -4.57 -12.35
CA SER A 41 -15.81 -4.76 -12.26
C SER A 41 -16.55 -3.44 -12.15
N SER A 42 -17.69 -3.33 -12.84
CA SER A 42 -18.62 -2.22 -12.69
C SER A 42 -19.51 -2.46 -11.48
N TYR A 43 -19.53 -1.51 -10.56
CA TYR A 43 -20.44 -1.50 -9.41
C TYR A 43 -21.42 -0.34 -9.56
N PHE A 44 -22.64 -0.54 -9.08
CA PHE A 44 -23.63 0.52 -8.96
C PHE A 44 -23.09 1.59 -8.00
N ASP A 45 -23.17 2.86 -8.37
CA ASP A 45 -22.62 4.01 -7.64
C ASP A 45 -21.08 4.10 -7.55
N GLY A 46 -20.35 3.33 -8.37
CA GLY A 46 -18.89 3.40 -8.47
C GLY A 46 -18.17 2.27 -7.74
N ASN A 47 -16.91 2.03 -8.10
CA ASN A 47 -16.14 0.90 -7.60
C ASN A 47 -15.40 1.24 -6.29
N PRO A 48 -15.80 0.66 -5.14
CA PRO A 48 -15.18 0.97 -3.85
C PRO A 48 -13.74 0.45 -3.72
N PHE A 49 -13.31 -0.50 -4.56
CA PHE A 49 -11.95 -1.03 -4.52
C PHE A 49 -10.96 -0.19 -5.34
N LEU A 50 -11.45 0.58 -6.31
CA LEU A 50 -10.61 1.23 -7.30
C LEU A 50 -9.73 2.34 -6.69
N LEU A 51 -10.34 3.26 -5.92
CA LEU A 51 -9.62 4.40 -5.37
C LEU A 51 -8.54 4.01 -4.34
N PRO A 52 -8.82 3.17 -3.32
CA PRO A 52 -7.78 2.72 -2.40
C PRO A 52 -6.65 1.98 -3.11
N SER A 53 -7.00 1.14 -4.09
CA SER A 53 -6.01 0.38 -4.85
C SER A 53 -5.10 1.29 -5.68
N TYR A 54 -5.68 2.29 -6.35
CA TYR A 54 -4.93 3.28 -7.12
C TYR A 54 -3.97 4.10 -6.25
N ILE A 55 -4.40 4.50 -5.05
CA ILE A 55 -3.53 5.21 -4.10
C ILE A 55 -2.34 4.34 -3.71
N ILE A 56 -2.57 3.06 -3.38
CA ILE A 56 -1.50 2.13 -3.00
C ILE A 56 -0.54 1.90 -4.18
N GLN A 57 -1.07 1.66 -5.39
CA GLN A 57 -0.24 1.48 -6.58
C GLN A 57 0.61 2.71 -6.89
N ARG A 58 0.04 3.92 -6.78
CA ARG A 58 0.79 5.15 -7.03
C ARG A 58 1.91 5.33 -6.02
N LEU A 59 1.69 4.96 -4.76
CA LEU A 59 2.72 4.95 -3.73
C LEU A 59 3.82 3.93 -4.05
N GLU A 60 3.46 2.69 -4.40
CA GLU A 60 4.42 1.63 -4.73
C GLU A 60 5.25 1.96 -5.97
N ALA A 61 4.62 2.46 -7.04
CA ALA A 61 5.31 2.87 -8.25
C ALA A 61 6.28 4.03 -8.02
N ARG A 62 5.87 5.05 -7.25
CA ARG A 62 6.75 6.17 -6.88
C ARG A 62 7.94 5.67 -6.07
N THR A 63 7.71 4.77 -5.11
CA THR A 63 8.76 4.18 -4.29
C THR A 63 9.74 3.38 -5.12
N GLY A 64 9.26 2.50 -6.00
CA GLY A 64 10.13 1.75 -6.90
C GLY A 64 10.96 2.66 -7.80
N PHE A 65 10.36 3.74 -8.32
CA PHE A 65 11.10 4.76 -9.09
C PHE A 65 12.20 5.45 -8.27
N PHE A 66 11.93 5.85 -7.03
CA PHE A 66 12.95 6.45 -6.16
C PHE A 66 14.10 5.49 -5.85
N PHE A 67 13.82 4.22 -5.62
CA PHE A 67 14.84 3.19 -5.41
C PHE A 67 15.76 3.04 -6.62
N LEU A 68 15.19 2.96 -7.83
CA LEU A 68 15.97 2.90 -9.07
C LEU A 68 16.82 4.16 -9.26
N MET A 69 16.23 5.34 -9.06
CA MET A 69 16.97 6.60 -9.17
C MET A 69 18.17 6.64 -8.21
N LEU A 70 17.98 6.21 -6.96
CA LEU A 70 19.06 6.13 -5.97
C LEU A 70 20.10 5.06 -6.34
N GLY A 71 19.68 3.89 -6.83
CA GLY A 71 20.57 2.83 -7.27
C GLY A 71 21.48 3.27 -8.42
N PHE A 72 20.90 3.88 -9.46
CA PHE A 72 21.66 4.49 -10.56
C PHE A 72 22.58 5.61 -10.10
N LEU A 73 22.15 6.48 -9.18
CA LEU A 73 23.01 7.53 -8.63
C LEU A 73 24.19 6.93 -7.86
N LEU A 74 23.98 5.90 -7.03
CA LEU A 74 25.05 5.22 -6.30
C LEU A 74 26.06 4.57 -7.24
N GLN A 75 25.60 3.89 -8.30
CA GLN A 75 26.47 3.32 -9.32
C GLN A 75 27.25 4.40 -10.08
N TYR A 76 26.60 5.51 -10.41
CA TYR A 76 27.25 6.66 -11.05
C TYR A 76 28.36 7.23 -10.16
N PHE A 77 28.09 7.45 -8.87
CA PHE A 77 29.09 7.95 -7.93
C PHE A 77 30.22 6.93 -7.69
N ALA A 78 29.92 5.63 -7.64
CA ALA A 78 30.93 4.60 -7.48
C ALA A 78 31.93 4.55 -8.66
N ASN A 79 31.45 4.84 -9.87
CA ASN A 79 32.27 4.88 -11.09
C ASN A 79 32.89 6.26 -11.37
N SER A 80 32.49 7.28 -10.62
CA SER A 80 32.99 8.64 -10.73
C SER A 80 34.32 8.78 -9.99
N GLU A 81 35.30 9.43 -10.63
CA GLU A 81 36.62 9.72 -10.03
C GLU A 81 36.53 10.52 -8.72
N TYR A 82 35.37 11.14 -8.42
CA TYR A 82 35.13 11.87 -7.17
C TYR A 82 35.32 11.02 -5.91
N VAL A 83 34.99 9.71 -5.94
CA VAL A 83 35.14 8.83 -4.76
C VAL A 83 36.61 8.49 -4.49
N SER A 84 37.48 8.58 -5.51
CA SER A 84 38.90 8.24 -5.41
C SER A 84 39.71 9.16 -4.48
N GLN A 85 39.20 10.33 -4.11
CA GLN A 85 39.94 11.32 -3.30
C GLN A 85 39.74 11.19 -1.79
N GLY A 86 39.04 10.16 -1.31
CA GLY A 86 38.96 9.82 0.13
C GLY A 86 38.20 10.81 1.04
N ARG A 87 37.58 11.86 0.48
CA ARG A 87 36.85 12.91 1.21
C ARG A 87 35.40 12.57 1.59
N ASP A 88 34.85 11.45 1.13
CA ASP A 88 33.38 11.27 1.03
C ASP A 88 32.70 10.34 2.05
N LYS A 89 33.33 10.07 3.21
CA LYS A 89 32.69 9.29 4.29
C LYS A 89 31.38 9.94 4.77
N TYR A 90 31.35 11.27 4.84
CA TYR A 90 30.18 12.03 5.26
C TYR A 90 29.06 11.99 4.21
N THR A 91 29.41 12.01 2.92
CA THR A 91 28.46 11.93 1.81
C THR A 91 27.75 10.57 1.80
N LEU A 92 28.51 9.48 1.96
CA LEU A 92 27.93 8.14 2.08
C LEU A 92 27.03 8.01 3.33
N ALA A 93 27.47 8.54 4.48
CA ALA A 93 26.66 8.54 5.69
C ALA A 93 25.35 9.33 5.53
N LEU A 94 25.39 10.50 4.86
CA LEU A 94 24.20 11.29 4.55
C LEU A 94 23.25 10.56 3.61
N LEU A 95 23.76 9.85 2.59
CA LEU A 95 22.93 9.04 1.69
C LEU A 95 22.22 7.91 2.45
N VAL A 96 22.92 7.22 3.35
CA VAL A 96 22.33 6.16 4.17
C VAL A 96 21.26 6.70 5.13
N ILE A 97 21.53 7.82 5.81
CA ILE A 97 20.56 8.47 6.71
C ILE A 97 19.34 8.96 5.91
N GLY A 98 19.56 9.59 4.76
CA GLY A 98 18.50 10.03 3.87
C GLY A 98 17.62 8.87 3.41
N PHE A 99 18.24 7.73 3.07
CA PHE A 99 17.54 6.52 2.67
C PHE A 99 16.68 5.91 3.78
N ILE A 100 17.24 5.76 5.00
CA ILE A 100 16.50 5.24 6.16
C ILE A 100 15.32 6.16 6.47
N SER A 101 15.55 7.49 6.48
CA SER A 101 14.50 8.48 6.74
C SER A 101 13.38 8.39 5.70
N TRP A 102 13.74 8.18 4.43
CA TRP A 102 12.78 8.01 3.35
C TRP A 102 11.96 6.71 3.47
N ILE A 103 12.57 5.58 3.85
CA ILE A 103 11.84 4.33 4.13
C ILE A 103 10.80 4.55 5.24
N ILE A 104 11.19 5.22 6.33
CA ILE A 104 10.29 5.50 7.46
C ILE A 104 9.12 6.36 6.97
N ALA A 105 9.40 7.44 6.23
CA ALA A 105 8.37 8.31 5.65
C ALA A 105 7.43 7.52 4.72
N PHE A 106 7.96 6.61 3.91
CA PHE A 106 7.16 5.76 3.03
C PHE A 106 6.21 4.84 3.79
N ILE A 107 6.70 4.15 4.84
CA ILE A 107 5.86 3.28 5.68
C ILE A 107 4.73 4.09 6.31
N ILE A 108 5.05 5.28 6.85
CA ILE A 108 4.06 6.19 7.43
C ILE A 108 3.03 6.62 6.38
N LEU A 109 3.46 7.04 5.19
CA LEU A 109 2.57 7.43 4.10
C LEU A 109 1.67 6.27 3.64
N LYS A 110 2.17 5.03 3.62
CA LYS A 110 1.36 3.85 3.26
C LYS A 110 0.29 3.57 4.32
N ILE A 111 0.62 3.69 5.61
CA ILE A 111 -0.34 3.53 6.71
C ILE A 111 -1.40 4.64 6.67
N ILE A 112 -0.98 5.89 6.56
CA ILE A 112 -1.88 7.05 6.51
C ILE A 112 -2.76 6.99 5.25
N GLY A 113 -2.17 6.68 4.09
CA GLY A 113 -2.88 6.57 2.82
C GLY A 113 -3.98 5.51 2.87
N LYS A 114 -3.70 4.34 3.45
CA LYS A 114 -4.72 3.30 3.69
C LYS A 114 -5.83 3.80 4.63
N ALA A 115 -5.47 4.41 5.76
CA ALA A 115 -6.45 4.92 6.71
C ALA A 115 -7.34 6.02 6.11
N LEU A 116 -6.77 6.93 5.32
CA LEU A 116 -7.51 7.98 4.62
C LEU A 116 -8.44 7.40 3.55
N ALA A 117 -7.98 6.42 2.76
CA ALA A 117 -8.80 5.76 1.76
C ALA A 117 -9.99 5.03 2.39
N GLN A 118 -9.76 4.31 3.50
CA GLN A 118 -10.83 3.66 4.27
C GLN A 118 -11.82 4.69 4.82
N LYS A 119 -11.35 5.81 5.37
CA LYS A 119 -12.23 6.88 5.85
C LYS A 119 -13.07 7.50 4.74
N ALA A 120 -12.48 7.71 3.55
CA ALA A 120 -13.21 8.21 2.39
C ALA A 120 -14.33 7.24 1.97
N LEU A 121 -14.01 5.95 1.85
CA LEU A 121 -14.99 4.90 1.55
C LEU A 121 -16.12 4.86 2.57
N ILE A 122 -15.81 4.94 3.87
CA ILE A 122 -16.84 4.91 4.92
C ILE A 122 -17.76 6.13 4.82
N LYS A 123 -17.20 7.30 4.47
CA LYS A 123 -17.96 8.54 4.37
C LYS A 123 -18.95 8.50 3.20
N GLU A 124 -18.52 7.94 2.07
CA GLU A 124 -19.31 7.87 0.84
C GLU A 124 -20.26 6.65 0.85
N ASP A 125 -19.71 5.44 1.02
CA ASP A 125 -20.47 4.19 0.91
C ASP A 125 -21.02 3.66 2.23
N GLY A 126 -20.52 4.12 3.37
CA GLY A 126 -20.97 3.63 4.67
C GLY A 126 -22.46 3.87 4.92
N LYS A 127 -23.02 4.97 4.39
CA LYS A 127 -24.46 5.24 4.46
C LYS A 127 -25.27 4.27 3.62
N ASN A 128 -24.82 3.97 2.40
CA ASN A 128 -25.46 3.03 1.49
C ASN A 128 -25.43 1.62 2.07
N PHE A 129 -24.32 1.23 2.69
CA PHE A 129 -24.21 -0.04 3.40
C PHE A 129 -25.20 -0.16 4.56
N LEU A 130 -25.31 0.86 5.40
CA LEU A 130 -26.23 0.84 6.56
C LEU A 130 -27.69 0.68 6.11
N ARG A 131 -28.08 1.39 5.03
CA ARG A 131 -29.41 1.24 4.42
C ARG A 131 -29.61 -0.17 3.84
N GLY A 132 -28.64 -0.66 3.06
CA GLY A 132 -28.69 -2.00 2.48
C GLY A 132 -28.80 -3.09 3.53
N ILE A 133 -28.10 -2.98 4.66
CA ILE A 133 -28.27 -3.92 5.79
C ILE A 133 -29.68 -3.90 6.35
N GLU A 134 -30.27 -2.72 6.57
CA GLU A 134 -31.63 -2.60 7.11
C GLU A 134 -32.69 -3.20 6.17
N ASP A 135 -32.54 -2.97 4.86
CA ASP A 135 -33.44 -3.48 3.84
C ASP A 135 -33.29 -5.01 3.67
N THR A 136 -32.05 -5.49 3.55
CA THR A 136 -31.78 -6.92 3.28
C THR A 136 -32.02 -7.81 4.51
N LYS A 137 -31.93 -7.26 5.73
CA LYS A 137 -32.28 -8.02 6.96
C LYS A 137 -33.72 -8.53 6.95
N LYS A 138 -34.61 -7.90 6.17
CA LYS A 138 -36.00 -8.33 5.98
C LYS A 138 -36.18 -9.33 4.82
N GLN A 139 -35.22 -9.40 3.89
CA GLN A 139 -35.33 -10.13 2.63
C GLN A 139 -34.15 -11.09 2.40
N ASN A 140 -34.29 -12.29 2.97
CA ASN A 140 -33.51 -13.48 2.61
C ASN A 140 -32.03 -13.49 3.09
N ASN A 141 -31.56 -14.66 3.54
CA ASN A 141 -30.31 -14.81 4.30
C ASN A 141 -29.04 -14.79 3.42
N GLU A 142 -29.17 -15.15 2.14
CA GLU A 142 -28.02 -15.32 1.24
C GLU A 142 -27.47 -13.99 0.70
N ASN A 143 -28.34 -13.09 0.24
CA ASN A 143 -27.95 -11.76 -0.25
C ASN A 143 -27.31 -10.93 0.86
N PHE A 144 -27.84 -11.03 2.08
CA PHE A 144 -27.24 -10.41 3.25
C PHE A 144 -25.80 -10.89 3.49
N THR A 145 -25.55 -12.20 3.38
CA THR A 145 -24.21 -12.77 3.54
C THR A 145 -23.24 -12.28 2.47
N LYS A 146 -23.66 -12.22 1.20
CA LYS A 146 -22.84 -11.69 0.11
C LYS A 146 -22.51 -10.21 0.33
N LEU A 147 -23.50 -9.40 0.73
CA LEU A 147 -23.34 -7.97 1.00
C LEU A 147 -22.36 -7.72 2.16
N VAL A 148 -22.54 -8.41 3.28
CA VAL A 148 -21.67 -8.26 4.46
C VAL A 148 -20.24 -8.65 4.13
N LYS A 149 -20.03 -9.74 3.37
CA LYS A 149 -18.70 -10.17 2.93
C LYS A 149 -18.08 -9.17 1.95
N PHE A 150 -18.87 -8.63 1.02
CA PHE A 150 -18.43 -7.62 0.08
C PHE A 150 -17.86 -6.37 0.77
N TYR A 151 -18.61 -5.80 1.71
CA TYR A 151 -18.17 -4.61 2.45
C TYR A 151 -17.05 -4.93 3.45
N GLY A 152 -17.06 -6.14 4.02
CA GLY A 152 -15.95 -6.63 4.85
C GLY A 152 -14.64 -6.68 4.08
N ASP A 153 -14.66 -7.22 2.86
CA ASP A 153 -13.51 -7.25 1.96
C ASP A 153 -13.09 -5.83 1.52
N ALA A 154 -14.05 -4.94 1.22
CA ALA A 154 -13.76 -3.57 0.79
C ALA A 154 -13.09 -2.74 1.89
N LEU A 155 -13.47 -2.99 3.15
CA LEU A 155 -12.89 -2.32 4.32
C LEU A 155 -11.66 -3.04 4.90
N ASP A 156 -11.22 -4.14 4.29
CA ASP A 156 -10.12 -4.99 4.76
C ASP A 156 -10.34 -5.49 6.21
N ILE A 157 -11.59 -5.82 6.56
CA ILE A 157 -11.98 -6.32 7.88
C ILE A 157 -12.19 -7.84 7.78
N PRO A 158 -11.22 -8.70 8.15
CA PRO A 158 -11.36 -10.15 7.97
C PRO A 158 -12.43 -10.73 8.90
N GLN A 159 -13.24 -11.67 8.41
CA GLN A 159 -14.17 -12.44 9.25
C GLN A 159 -13.37 -13.42 10.14
N LYS A 160 -13.63 -13.43 11.46
CA LYS A 160 -12.92 -14.33 12.38
C LYS A 160 -13.42 -15.77 12.19
N ARG A 161 -12.54 -16.75 12.43
CA ARG A 161 -12.91 -18.18 12.36
C ARG A 161 -14.06 -18.47 13.34
N GLY A 162 -15.14 -19.06 12.83
CA GLY A 162 -16.35 -19.35 13.62
C GLY A 162 -17.29 -18.16 13.86
N GLU A 163 -16.96 -16.97 13.37
CA GLU A 163 -17.83 -15.80 13.49
C GLU A 163 -18.99 -15.91 12.49
N ASN A 164 -20.23 -15.91 12.98
CA ASN A 164 -21.39 -15.90 12.09
C ASN A 164 -21.57 -14.54 11.40
N THR A 165 -22.27 -14.52 10.27
CA THR A 165 -22.49 -13.31 9.44
C THR A 165 -23.16 -12.18 10.22
N ILE A 166 -24.02 -12.49 11.19
CA ILE A 166 -24.74 -11.48 11.99
C ILE A 166 -23.80 -10.77 12.97
N VAL A 167 -22.88 -11.51 13.62
CA VAL A 167 -21.88 -10.94 14.53
C VAL A 167 -20.85 -10.14 13.72
N TYR A 168 -20.44 -10.68 12.57
CA TYR A 168 -19.52 -10.00 11.66
C TYR A 168 -20.11 -8.68 11.14
N SER A 169 -21.37 -8.67 10.69
CA SER A 169 -22.04 -7.46 10.21
C SER A 169 -22.19 -6.41 11.32
N LYS A 170 -22.56 -6.81 12.55
CA LYS A 170 -22.60 -5.92 13.71
C LYS A 170 -21.23 -5.29 13.98
N ARG A 171 -20.13 -6.04 13.83
CA ARG A 171 -18.77 -5.49 13.97
C ARG A 171 -18.47 -4.45 12.90
N ILE A 172 -18.74 -4.74 11.63
CA ILE A 172 -18.54 -3.79 10.53
C ILE A 172 -19.36 -2.52 10.76
N VAL A 173 -20.65 -2.66 11.10
CA VAL A 173 -21.54 -1.52 11.41
C VAL A 173 -20.99 -0.67 12.56
N ASN A 174 -20.51 -1.30 13.63
CA ASN A 174 -19.94 -0.59 14.77
C ASN A 174 -18.66 0.18 14.38
N LEU A 175 -17.81 -0.42 13.55
CA LEU A 175 -16.59 0.19 13.03
C LEU A 175 -16.90 1.41 12.13
N ILE A 176 -17.86 1.26 11.21
CA ILE A 176 -18.37 2.34 10.36
C ILE A 176 -18.92 3.48 11.22
N LYS A 177 -19.76 3.19 12.22
CA LYS A 177 -20.34 4.21 13.12
C LYS A 177 -19.28 4.94 13.93
N LYS A 178 -18.19 4.27 14.30
CA LYS A 178 -17.04 4.87 15.00
C LYS A 178 -16.12 5.67 14.07
N GLY A 179 -16.37 5.68 12.75
CA GLY A 179 -15.55 6.38 11.76
C GLY A 179 -14.14 5.81 11.60
N LEU A 180 -13.92 4.57 12.06
CA LEU A 180 -12.67 3.80 12.18
C LEU A 180 -11.42 4.64 12.55
N PRO A 181 -10.96 4.52 13.81
CA PRO A 181 -10.02 3.44 14.18
C PRO A 181 -10.50 2.63 15.43
N ARG A 182 -9.98 1.45 15.75
CA ARG A 182 -8.61 0.92 15.60
C ARG A 182 -8.47 -0.19 14.57
#